data_AF-A0A534V9I6-F1
#
_entry.id   AF-A0A534V9I6-F1
#
_cell.length_a   1.000
_cell.length_b   1.000
_cell.length_c   1.000
_cell.angle_alpha   90.00
_cell.angle_beta   90.00
_cell.angle_gamma   90.00
#
_symmetry.space_group_name_H-M   'P 1'
#
loop_
_entity.id
_entity.type
_entity.pdbx_description
1 polymer ?
#
loop_
_entity_poly.entity_id
_entity_poly.type
_entity_poly.pdbx_seq_one_letter_code
_entity_poly.pdbx_strand_id
1 'polypeptide(L)'
;MLSLASLPVGATEPTEPPPAATETTEPAPPAAPEQHTVVRGTLPRDLVGRWMAVGWIELPGGKARTTTAFWEIGRESDGLALTVRFAGLPSTQQKGLDEANSAEQPWRPAPRDITRLAAAWDALPPSEPRLVSVQSEIVARDGFDQSFSNDAKTRDAAWAVRQSEKYHPSAAPAIQTVNVYAVLEPREGGYFGNFTTATIAAVPLPIPITLSGTFQMYRLDVGAASRGFLGRLMDLFRGCGRR
;
A
#
# COMPACT_ATOMS: atom_id res chain seq x y z
N MET A 1 15.33 98.86 1.90
CA MET A 1 16.72 98.80 2.42
C MET A 1 16.85 97.56 3.28
N LEU A 2 17.85 96.72 2.97
CA LEU A 2 18.58 95.77 3.83
C LEU A 2 17.79 94.89 4.84
N SER A 3 17.82 93.56 4.68
CA SER A 3 18.86 92.70 5.27
C SER A 3 18.39 91.25 5.50
N LEU A 4 19.11 90.32 4.86
CA LEU A 4 19.53 88.96 5.23
C LEU A 4 18.75 88.05 6.23
N ALA A 5 18.63 86.80 5.74
CA ALA A 5 18.89 85.51 6.39
C ALA A 5 17.81 84.85 7.27
N SER A 6 17.35 83.66 6.82
CA SER A 6 17.71 82.37 7.46
C SER A 6 17.08 81.19 6.69
N LEU A 7 17.92 80.24 6.27
CA LEU A 7 17.52 78.89 5.83
C LEU A 7 17.37 77.99 7.06
N PRO A 8 16.34 77.13 7.15
CA PRO A 8 16.43 75.93 7.97
C PRO A 8 16.87 74.73 7.11
N VAL A 9 17.95 74.12 7.59
CA VAL A 9 18.41 72.77 7.25
C VAL A 9 17.32 71.76 7.64
N GLY A 10 16.74 71.09 6.65
CA GLY A 10 15.93 69.89 6.83
C GLY A 10 16.76 68.70 6.37
N ALA A 11 17.23 67.91 7.34
CA ALA A 11 18.04 66.72 7.12
C ALA A 11 17.33 65.71 6.20
N THR A 12 18.07 65.20 5.23
CA THR A 12 17.73 64.02 4.43
C THR A 12 17.55 62.81 5.35
N GLU A 13 16.33 62.29 5.44
CA GLU A 13 16.07 60.97 6.02
C GLU A 13 16.83 59.90 5.22
N PRO A 14 17.51 58.94 5.87
CA PRO A 14 18.13 57.82 5.19
C PRO A 14 17.05 56.87 4.70
N THR A 15 16.94 56.71 3.38
CA THR A 15 16.11 55.69 2.74
C THR A 15 16.53 54.31 3.23
N GLU A 16 15.68 53.69 4.06
CA GLU A 16 15.79 52.31 4.48
C GLU A 16 15.68 51.40 3.23
N PRO A 17 16.65 50.50 2.97
CA PRO A 17 16.54 49.55 1.88
C PRO A 17 15.36 48.60 2.16
N PRO A 18 14.55 48.25 1.14
CA PRO A 18 13.41 47.37 1.34
C PRO A 18 13.88 46.01 1.90
N PRO A 19 13.11 45.40 2.82
CA PRO A 19 13.47 44.13 3.42
C PRO A 19 13.65 43.07 2.32
N ALA A 20 14.78 42.36 2.37
CA ALA A 20 15.04 41.24 1.51
C ALA A 20 13.89 40.24 1.62
N ALA A 21 13.21 39.99 0.50
CA ALA A 21 12.22 38.94 0.40
C ALA A 21 12.91 37.63 0.77
N THR A 22 12.56 37.09 1.94
CA THR A 22 12.92 35.74 2.31
C THR A 22 12.11 34.86 1.39
N GLU A 23 12.73 34.36 0.32
CA GLU A 23 12.17 33.26 -0.46
C GLU A 23 11.92 32.11 0.52
N THR A 24 10.66 32.00 0.96
CA THR A 24 10.20 30.83 1.68
C THR A 24 10.12 29.74 0.63
N THR A 25 11.24 29.06 0.41
CA THR A 25 11.26 27.83 -0.37
C THR A 25 10.39 26.84 0.38
N GLU A 26 9.17 26.64 -0.13
CA GLU A 26 8.30 25.57 0.32
C GLU A 26 9.10 24.26 0.28
N PRO A 27 9.21 23.52 1.40
CA PRO A 27 9.93 22.26 1.41
C PRO A 27 9.37 21.35 0.32
N ALA A 28 10.24 20.82 -0.54
CA ALA A 28 9.82 19.88 -1.56
C ALA A 28 9.07 18.71 -0.91
N PRO A 29 7.97 18.21 -1.52
CA PRO A 29 7.26 17.05 -1.00
C PRO A 29 8.25 15.90 -0.76
N PRO A 30 8.12 15.16 0.36
CA PRO A 30 8.96 14.00 0.59
C PRO A 30 8.84 13.05 -0.61
N ALA A 31 10.00 12.58 -1.09
CA ALA A 31 10.04 11.66 -2.23
C ALA A 31 9.21 10.40 -1.92
N ALA A 32 8.51 9.89 -2.94
CA ALA A 32 7.76 8.65 -2.79
C ALA A 32 8.72 7.50 -2.42
N PRO A 33 8.30 6.54 -1.56
CA PRO A 33 9.15 5.42 -1.20
C PRO A 33 9.59 4.62 -2.43
N GLU A 34 10.86 4.21 -2.46
CA GLU A 34 11.38 3.34 -3.52
C GLU A 34 10.71 1.97 -3.45
N GLN A 35 10.36 1.39 -4.61
CA GLN A 35 9.70 0.09 -4.66
C GLN A 35 10.41 -0.84 -5.64
N HIS A 36 10.71 -2.05 -5.20
CA HIS A 36 11.37 -3.07 -6.00
C HIS A 36 10.64 -4.39 -5.88
N THR A 37 10.56 -5.14 -6.99
CA THR A 37 9.95 -6.47 -7.02
C THR A 37 10.94 -7.50 -7.52
N VAL A 38 11.00 -8.65 -6.83
CA VAL A 38 11.66 -9.85 -7.31
C VAL A 38 10.62 -10.94 -7.48
N VAL A 39 10.69 -11.68 -8.59
CA VAL A 39 9.78 -12.79 -8.89
C VAL A 39 10.56 -14.09 -8.96
N ARG A 40 10.02 -15.15 -8.36
CA ARG A 40 10.62 -16.50 -8.39
C ARG A 40 9.57 -17.57 -8.63
N GLY A 41 9.92 -18.54 -9.46
CA GLY A 41 9.06 -19.67 -9.80
C GLY A 41 7.92 -19.32 -10.77
N THR A 42 6.98 -20.25 -10.89
CA THR A 42 5.88 -20.21 -11.88
C THR A 42 4.59 -19.70 -11.24
N LEU A 43 4.30 -18.41 -11.41
CA LEU A 43 3.13 -17.77 -10.81
C LEU A 43 1.82 -17.97 -11.59
N PRO A 44 0.65 -17.87 -10.91
CA PRO A 44 -0.65 -17.81 -11.58
C PRO A 44 -0.75 -16.67 -12.61
N ARG A 45 -1.41 -16.94 -13.74
CA ARG A 45 -1.50 -15.98 -14.86
C ARG A 45 -2.43 -14.80 -14.61
N ASP A 46 -3.32 -14.93 -13.65
CA ASP A 46 -4.38 -13.98 -13.28
C ASP A 46 -3.96 -12.98 -12.19
N LEU A 47 -2.69 -13.02 -11.73
CA LEU A 47 -2.19 -12.08 -10.72
C LEU A 47 -2.17 -10.62 -11.18
N VAL A 48 -1.99 -10.36 -12.48
CA VAL A 48 -1.92 -8.98 -13.01
C VAL A 48 -3.22 -8.25 -12.75
N GLY A 49 -3.18 -7.10 -12.10
CA GLY A 49 -4.34 -6.24 -11.81
C GLY A 49 -4.25 -5.52 -10.47
N ARG A 50 -5.38 -4.92 -10.06
CA ARG A 50 -5.51 -4.17 -8.80
C ARG A 50 -6.06 -5.06 -7.69
N TRP A 51 -5.49 -4.94 -6.49
CA TRP A 51 -5.80 -5.79 -5.35
C TRP A 51 -5.85 -5.00 -4.03
N MET A 52 -6.67 -5.49 -3.11
CA MET A 52 -6.60 -5.13 -1.69
C MET A 52 -6.36 -6.40 -0.87
N ALA A 53 -5.24 -6.44 -0.15
CA ALA A 53 -4.99 -7.45 0.86
C ALA A 53 -5.56 -6.96 2.20
N VAL A 54 -6.35 -7.79 2.87
CA VAL A 54 -6.87 -7.56 4.22
C VAL A 54 -6.31 -8.63 5.13
N GLY A 55 -5.37 -8.26 5.99
CA GLY A 55 -4.76 -9.15 6.97
C GLY A 55 -5.48 -9.05 8.31
N TRP A 56 -5.87 -10.20 8.87
CA TRP A 56 -6.40 -10.33 10.23
C TRP A 56 -5.31 -10.94 11.11
N ILE A 57 -4.67 -10.09 11.90
CA ILE A 57 -3.69 -10.47 12.92
C ILE A 57 -4.45 -11.03 14.12
N GLU A 58 -4.17 -12.26 14.49
CA GLU A 58 -4.77 -12.93 15.64
C GLU A 58 -4.08 -12.49 16.93
N LEU A 59 -4.89 -12.16 17.93
CA LEU A 59 -4.46 -11.75 19.26
C LEU A 59 -5.00 -12.74 20.31
N PRO A 60 -4.39 -12.81 21.52
CA PRO A 60 -4.87 -13.67 22.58
C PRO A 60 -6.34 -13.46 22.92
N GLY A 61 -7.05 -14.53 23.29
CA GLY A 61 -8.46 -14.47 23.68
C GLY A 61 -9.44 -14.33 22.50
N GLY A 62 -9.06 -14.76 21.30
CA GLY A 62 -9.92 -14.72 20.11
C GLY A 62 -10.09 -13.33 19.50
N LYS A 63 -9.24 -12.39 19.92
CA LYS A 63 -9.21 -11.00 19.45
C LYS A 63 -8.48 -10.91 18.11
N ALA A 64 -8.70 -9.83 17.37
CA ALA A 64 -7.98 -9.56 16.13
C ALA A 64 -7.70 -8.08 15.90
N ARG A 65 -6.65 -7.81 15.14
CA ARG A 65 -6.35 -6.50 14.53
C ARG A 65 -6.34 -6.68 13.02
N THR A 66 -6.92 -5.72 12.30
CA THR A 66 -7.01 -5.76 10.85
C THR A 66 -6.06 -4.72 10.24
N THR A 67 -5.32 -5.14 9.23
CA THR A 67 -4.49 -4.27 8.38
C THR A 67 -4.92 -4.39 6.92
N THR A 68 -4.69 -3.35 6.13
CA THR A 68 -5.02 -3.31 4.71
C THR A 68 -3.82 -2.83 3.89
N ALA A 69 -3.58 -3.46 2.75
CA ALA A 69 -2.60 -3.02 1.76
C ALA A 69 -3.24 -3.02 0.37
N PHE A 70 -2.89 -2.03 -0.45
CA PHE A 70 -3.35 -1.93 -1.83
C PHE A 70 -2.19 -2.21 -2.78
N TRP A 71 -2.41 -3.10 -3.75
CA TRP A 71 -1.37 -3.49 -4.71
C TRP A 71 -1.87 -3.28 -6.13
N GLU A 72 -0.96 -2.83 -6.99
CA GLU A 72 -1.07 -2.97 -8.43
C GLU A 72 0.00 -3.95 -8.90
N ILE A 73 -0.41 -5.02 -9.56
CA ILE A 73 0.51 -6.00 -10.13
C ILE A 73 0.48 -5.84 -11.64
N GLY A 74 1.57 -5.34 -12.20
CA GLY A 74 1.75 -5.08 -13.63
C GLY A 74 2.68 -6.10 -14.32
N ARG A 75 2.75 -6.04 -15.65
CA ARG A 75 3.82 -6.68 -16.43
C ARG A 75 4.83 -5.61 -16.85
N GLU A 76 6.10 -5.88 -16.57
CA GLU A 76 7.24 -5.10 -17.02
C GLU A 76 8.13 -5.96 -17.94
N SER A 77 9.20 -5.37 -18.50
CA SER A 77 10.11 -6.06 -19.41
C SER A 77 10.72 -7.33 -18.82
N ASP A 78 10.96 -7.34 -17.51
CA ASP A 78 11.66 -8.42 -16.80
C ASP A 78 10.71 -9.37 -16.04
N GLY A 79 9.39 -9.19 -16.14
CA GLY A 79 8.41 -10.07 -15.48
C GLY A 79 7.24 -9.32 -14.85
N LEU A 80 6.77 -9.80 -13.70
CA LEU A 80 5.74 -9.11 -12.92
C LEU A 80 6.39 -8.09 -11.98
N ALA A 81 5.75 -6.93 -11.84
CA ALA A 81 6.09 -5.95 -10.83
C ALA A 81 4.89 -5.73 -9.90
N LEU A 82 5.14 -5.67 -8.59
CA LEU A 82 4.17 -5.31 -7.57
C LEU A 82 4.50 -3.91 -7.06
N THR A 83 3.57 -2.99 -7.25
CA THR A 83 3.61 -1.66 -6.66
C THR A 83 2.58 -1.58 -5.54
N VAL A 84 3.03 -1.24 -4.34
CA VAL A 84 2.15 -0.84 -3.25
C VAL A 84 1.61 0.55 -3.55
N ARG A 85 0.28 0.65 -3.58
CA ARG A 85 -0.41 1.92 -3.62
C ARG A 85 -0.57 2.42 -2.19
N PHE A 86 0.08 3.54 -1.89
CA PHE A 86 -0.03 4.19 -0.60
C PHE A 86 -1.30 5.04 -0.54
N ALA A 87 -2.41 4.35 -0.27
CA ALA A 87 -3.72 4.95 -0.12
C ALA A 87 -4.43 4.43 1.14
N GLY A 88 -5.28 5.27 1.71
CA GLY A 88 -6.22 4.90 2.77
C GLY A 88 -7.53 4.34 2.21
N LEU A 89 -8.35 3.78 3.10
CA LEU A 89 -9.73 3.46 2.78
C LEU A 89 -10.56 4.76 2.67
N PRO A 90 -11.63 4.81 1.85
CA PRO A 90 -12.61 5.87 1.93
C PRO A 90 -13.22 5.97 3.33
N SER A 91 -13.67 7.16 3.72
CA SER A 91 -14.00 7.51 5.12
C SER A 91 -14.97 6.54 5.81
N THR A 92 -15.97 6.03 5.08
CA THR A 92 -16.94 5.06 5.65
C THR A 92 -16.27 3.73 5.99
N GLN A 93 -15.44 3.21 5.09
CA GLN A 93 -14.72 1.95 5.31
C GLN A 93 -13.61 2.12 6.35
N GLN A 94 -12.91 3.27 6.33
CA GLN A 94 -11.90 3.60 7.34
C GLN A 94 -12.50 3.62 8.75
N LYS A 95 -13.65 4.30 8.92
CA LYS A 95 -14.35 4.32 10.21
C LYS A 95 -14.72 2.91 10.68
N GLY A 96 -15.23 2.06 9.80
CA GLY A 96 -15.56 0.68 10.15
C GLY A 96 -14.34 -0.16 10.51
N LEU A 97 -13.20 0.06 9.84
CA LEU A 97 -11.92 -0.55 10.19
C LEU A 97 -11.45 -0.10 11.58
N ASP A 98 -11.51 1.20 11.85
CA ASP A 98 -11.08 1.78 13.13
C ASP A 98 -11.95 1.27 14.28
N GLU A 99 -13.27 1.27 14.14
CA GLU A 99 -14.20 0.74 15.14
C GLU A 99 -13.97 -0.73 15.44
N ALA A 100 -13.77 -1.56 14.40
CA ALA A 100 -13.44 -2.97 14.56
C ALA A 100 -12.09 -3.17 15.27
N ASN A 101 -11.07 -2.40 14.90
CA ASN A 101 -9.75 -2.46 15.54
C ASN A 101 -9.78 -1.99 17.00
N SER A 102 -10.58 -0.96 17.33
CA SER A 102 -10.82 -0.51 18.70
C SER A 102 -11.56 -1.56 19.53
N ALA A 103 -12.49 -2.30 18.92
CA ALA A 103 -13.19 -3.42 19.54
C ALA A 103 -12.39 -4.74 19.52
N GLU A 104 -11.19 -4.74 18.94
CA GLU A 104 -10.32 -5.91 18.75
C GLU A 104 -11.03 -7.05 18.00
N GLN A 105 -11.84 -6.67 17.01
CA GLN A 105 -12.59 -7.55 16.13
C GLN A 105 -12.04 -7.50 14.70
N PRO A 106 -12.16 -8.60 13.94
CA PRO A 106 -11.78 -8.61 12.54
C PRO A 106 -12.75 -7.75 11.72
N TRP A 107 -12.22 -6.77 10.98
CA TRP A 107 -12.98 -6.02 10.00
C TRP A 107 -13.03 -6.78 8.68
N ARG A 108 -14.23 -6.97 8.12
CA ARG A 108 -14.40 -7.61 6.80
C ARG A 108 -15.15 -6.67 5.86
N PRO A 109 -14.58 -6.29 4.71
CA PRO A 109 -15.29 -5.45 3.75
C PRO A 109 -16.49 -6.23 3.18
N ALA A 110 -17.64 -5.57 3.06
CA ALA A 110 -18.77 -6.18 2.38
C ALA A 110 -18.51 -6.23 0.86
N PRO A 111 -19.11 -7.16 0.11
CA PRO A 111 -18.92 -7.25 -1.35
C PRO A 111 -19.20 -5.93 -2.09
N ARG A 112 -20.23 -5.19 -1.66
CA ARG A 112 -20.55 -3.85 -2.20
C ARG A 112 -19.44 -2.83 -1.98
N ASP A 113 -18.69 -2.94 -0.87
CA ASP A 113 -17.60 -2.03 -0.55
C ASP A 113 -16.39 -2.34 -1.44
N ILE A 114 -16.13 -3.62 -1.74
CA ILE A 114 -15.12 -4.03 -2.73
C ILE A 114 -15.42 -3.41 -4.10
N THR A 115 -16.66 -3.49 -4.58
CA THR A 115 -17.05 -2.87 -5.86
C THR A 115 -16.89 -1.35 -5.86
N ARG A 116 -17.21 -0.68 -4.74
CA ARG A 116 -17.02 0.77 -4.61
C ARG A 116 -15.55 1.15 -4.57
N LEU A 117 -14.72 0.39 -3.85
CA LEU A 117 -13.26 0.56 -3.81
C LEU A 117 -12.65 0.40 -5.19
N ALA A 118 -13.07 -0.63 -5.94
CA ALA A 118 -12.67 -0.84 -7.33
C ALA A 118 -12.98 0.37 -8.22
N ALA A 119 -14.21 0.91 -8.12
CA ALA A 119 -14.62 2.09 -8.88
C ALA A 119 -13.89 3.38 -8.45
N ALA A 120 -13.47 3.47 -7.19
CA ALA A 120 -12.81 4.64 -6.61
C ALA A 120 -11.28 4.54 -6.57
N TRP A 121 -10.67 3.50 -7.17
CA TRP A 121 -9.24 3.20 -7.05
C TRP A 121 -8.33 4.42 -7.27
N ASP A 122 -8.57 5.13 -8.38
CA ASP A 122 -7.75 6.28 -8.78
C ASP A 122 -8.02 7.53 -7.91
N ALA A 123 -9.10 7.53 -7.14
CA ALA A 123 -9.53 8.60 -6.22
C ALA A 123 -9.46 8.19 -4.74
N LEU A 124 -8.78 7.10 -4.40
CA LEU A 124 -8.57 6.70 -3.01
C LEU A 124 -7.80 7.80 -2.26
N PRO A 125 -8.12 8.07 -0.97
CA PRO A 125 -7.39 9.03 -0.17
C PRO A 125 -5.90 8.70 -0.13
N PRO A 126 -4.98 9.65 -0.34
CA PRO A 126 -3.55 9.37 -0.20
C PRO A 126 -3.24 8.99 1.25
N SER A 127 -2.27 8.09 1.42
CA SER A 127 -1.64 7.84 2.71
C SER A 127 -0.17 8.21 2.61
N GLU A 128 0.39 8.80 3.67
CA GLU A 128 1.83 9.09 3.76
C GLU A 128 2.51 8.04 4.63
N PRO A 129 2.94 6.91 4.05
CA PRO A 129 3.72 5.95 4.79
C PRO A 129 5.08 6.62 5.05
N ARG A 130 5.51 6.69 6.30
CA ARG A 130 6.85 7.21 6.63
C ARG A 130 7.93 6.19 6.26
N LEU A 131 7.93 5.74 5.01
CA LEU A 131 8.76 4.69 4.44
C LEU A 131 9.85 5.28 3.55
N VAL A 132 11.03 4.66 3.64
CA VAL A 132 12.12 4.86 2.69
C VAL A 132 11.92 3.96 1.48
N SER A 133 11.60 2.68 1.70
CA SER A 133 11.45 1.72 0.61
C SER A 133 10.59 0.51 0.95
N VAL A 134 10.11 -0.16 -0.10
CA VAL A 134 9.41 -1.45 -0.06
C VAL A 134 10.11 -2.42 -1.00
N GLN A 135 10.69 -3.48 -0.43
CA GLN A 135 11.16 -4.62 -1.21
C GLN A 135 10.09 -5.70 -1.21
N SER A 136 9.49 -5.94 -2.38
CA SER A 136 8.51 -7.01 -2.60
C SER A 136 9.18 -8.22 -3.25
N GLU A 137 8.76 -9.40 -2.84
CA GLU A 137 9.09 -10.67 -3.48
C GLU A 137 7.79 -11.45 -3.70
N ILE A 138 7.55 -11.87 -4.94
CA ILE A 138 6.46 -12.78 -5.29
C ILE A 138 7.07 -14.13 -5.65
N VAL A 139 6.78 -15.15 -4.85
CA VAL A 139 7.42 -16.45 -4.97
C VAL A 139 6.35 -17.53 -5.13
N ALA A 140 6.44 -18.32 -6.20
CA ALA A 140 5.64 -19.53 -6.38
C ALA A 140 6.28 -20.73 -5.68
N ARG A 141 5.51 -21.79 -5.46
CA ARG A 141 5.97 -22.99 -4.72
C ARG A 141 7.27 -23.61 -5.27
N ASP A 142 7.46 -23.62 -6.59
CA ASP A 142 8.67 -24.11 -7.25
C ASP A 142 9.89 -23.19 -7.11
N GLY A 143 9.69 -21.98 -6.59
CA GLY A 143 10.73 -21.00 -6.27
C GLY A 143 10.99 -20.80 -4.77
N PHE A 144 10.34 -21.58 -3.88
CA PHE A 144 10.51 -21.44 -2.43
C PHE A 144 11.95 -21.76 -2.01
N ASP A 145 12.54 -20.85 -1.24
CA ASP A 145 13.79 -21.11 -0.54
C ASP A 145 13.55 -21.94 0.74
N GLN A 146 14.62 -22.19 1.51
CA GLN A 146 14.53 -22.96 2.75
C GLN A 146 13.70 -22.24 3.83
N SER A 147 13.64 -20.91 3.83
CA SER A 147 12.83 -20.15 4.78
C SER A 147 11.33 -20.37 4.54
N PHE A 148 10.90 -20.35 3.27
CA PHE A 148 9.53 -20.68 2.90
C PHE A 148 9.20 -22.16 3.11
N SER A 149 10.13 -23.05 2.75
CA SER A 149 9.88 -24.49 2.82
C SER A 149 9.79 -25.03 4.25
N ASN A 150 10.49 -24.40 5.21
CA ASN A 150 10.53 -24.86 6.61
C ASN A 150 9.48 -24.19 7.50
N ASP A 151 8.98 -23.01 7.13
CA ASP A 151 8.01 -22.27 7.95
C ASP A 151 6.60 -22.90 7.86
N ALA A 152 5.94 -23.08 8.99
CA ALA A 152 4.61 -23.71 9.06
C ALA A 152 3.49 -22.87 8.42
N LYS A 153 3.66 -21.55 8.33
CA LYS A 153 2.69 -20.61 7.73
C LYS A 153 2.84 -20.50 6.22
N THR A 154 3.96 -20.93 5.65
CA THR A 154 4.22 -20.72 4.22
C THR A 154 4.52 -22.00 3.43
N ARG A 155 4.98 -23.10 4.06
CA ARG A 155 5.35 -24.35 3.37
C ARG A 155 4.26 -24.96 2.47
N ASP A 156 3.00 -24.73 2.84
CA ASP A 156 1.84 -25.29 2.12
C ASP A 156 1.23 -24.32 1.11
N ALA A 157 1.77 -23.11 1.01
CA ALA A 157 1.27 -22.10 0.09
C ALA A 157 1.52 -22.48 -1.37
N ALA A 158 0.57 -22.13 -2.24
CA ALA A 158 0.72 -22.22 -3.69
C ALA A 158 1.71 -21.17 -4.21
N TRP A 159 1.68 -19.98 -3.60
CA TRP A 159 2.61 -18.88 -3.81
C TRP A 159 2.51 -17.91 -2.63
N ALA A 160 3.45 -17.00 -2.48
CA ALA A 160 3.49 -16.03 -1.41
C ALA A 160 4.03 -14.68 -1.87
N VAL A 161 3.67 -13.62 -1.13
CA VAL A 161 4.26 -12.29 -1.23
C VAL A 161 4.95 -11.97 0.09
N ARG A 162 6.24 -11.61 0.02
CA ARG A 162 6.99 -11.07 1.15
C ARG A 162 7.32 -9.60 0.87
N GLN A 163 6.94 -8.71 1.78
CA GLN A 163 7.23 -7.27 1.69
C GLN A 163 8.07 -6.84 2.88
N SER A 164 9.27 -6.35 2.60
CA SER A 164 10.13 -5.70 3.58
C SER A 164 10.00 -4.19 3.44
N GLU A 165 9.34 -3.57 4.41
CA GLU A 165 9.11 -2.13 4.48
C GLU A 165 10.17 -1.51 5.39
N LYS A 166 10.96 -0.57 4.88
CA LYS A 166 11.95 0.19 5.67
C LYS A 166 11.40 1.57 5.97
N TYR A 167 11.42 1.96 7.23
CA TYR A 167 10.89 3.25 7.67
C TYR A 167 11.97 4.33 7.75
N HIS A 168 11.55 5.59 7.60
CA HIS A 168 12.41 6.72 7.94
C HIS A 168 12.75 6.69 9.44
N PRO A 169 13.93 7.17 9.85
CA PRO A 169 14.27 7.29 11.27
C PRO A 169 13.26 8.11 12.09
N SER A 170 12.57 9.07 11.45
CA SER A 170 11.49 9.87 12.06
C SER A 170 10.21 9.09 12.36
N ALA A 171 10.08 7.86 11.87
CA ALA A 171 8.91 7.01 12.03
C ALA A 171 8.97 6.09 13.26
N ALA A 172 9.93 6.32 14.17
CA ALA A 172 10.09 5.55 15.40
C ALA A 172 8.74 5.31 16.11
N PRO A 173 8.54 4.11 16.71
CA PRO A 173 9.57 3.15 17.07
C PRO A 173 9.90 2.11 15.98
N ALA A 174 9.19 2.02 14.86
CA ALA A 174 9.45 0.99 13.85
C ALA A 174 10.60 1.38 12.91
N ILE A 175 11.54 0.45 12.68
CA ILE A 175 12.62 0.60 11.68
C ILE A 175 12.29 -0.21 10.43
N GLN A 176 11.74 -1.41 10.61
CA GLN A 176 11.42 -2.30 9.51
C GLN A 176 10.19 -3.16 9.85
N THR A 177 9.36 -3.40 8.84
CA THR A 177 8.25 -4.36 8.91
C THR A 177 8.37 -5.44 7.82
N VAL A 178 8.37 -6.66 8.32
CA VAL A 178 8.25 -8.02 7.76
C VAL A 178 6.86 -8.52 7.37
N ASN A 179 6.23 -8.12 6.25
CA ASN A 179 4.90 -8.67 5.92
C ASN A 179 5.00 -9.91 5.00
N VAL A 180 4.33 -11.00 5.33
CA VAL A 180 4.28 -12.23 4.53
C VAL A 180 2.83 -12.67 4.34
N TYR A 181 2.41 -12.74 3.08
CA TYR A 181 1.08 -13.14 2.63
C TYR A 181 1.22 -14.47 1.87
N ALA A 182 0.89 -15.59 2.52
CA ALA A 182 1.09 -16.92 1.96
C ALA A 182 -0.24 -17.49 1.48
N VAL A 183 -0.45 -17.55 0.16
CA VAL A 183 -1.71 -17.97 -0.46
C VAL A 183 -1.83 -19.48 -0.43
N LEU A 184 -2.89 -19.97 0.21
CA LEU A 184 -3.19 -21.39 0.30
C LEU A 184 -4.15 -21.81 -0.81
N GLU A 185 -5.18 -21.00 -1.06
CA GLU A 185 -6.25 -21.35 -1.99
C GLU A 185 -6.81 -20.11 -2.71
N PRO A 186 -7.29 -20.28 -3.96
CA PRO A 186 -8.14 -19.27 -4.60
C PRO A 186 -9.51 -19.21 -3.90
N ARG A 187 -10.11 -18.02 -3.87
CA ARG A 187 -11.50 -17.79 -3.45
C ARG A 187 -12.22 -16.91 -4.46
N GLU A 188 -13.54 -16.82 -4.34
CA GLU A 188 -14.32 -15.93 -5.20
C GLU A 188 -13.77 -14.50 -5.14
N GLY A 189 -13.37 -13.97 -6.29
CA GLY A 189 -12.80 -12.63 -6.37
C GLY A 189 -11.38 -12.48 -5.81
N GLY A 190 -10.64 -13.56 -5.55
CA GLY A 190 -9.22 -13.47 -5.22
C GLY A 190 -8.63 -14.69 -4.51
N TYR A 191 -7.97 -14.46 -3.38
CA TYR A 191 -7.14 -15.48 -2.72
C TYR A 191 -7.27 -15.41 -1.20
N PHE A 192 -7.02 -16.54 -0.53
CA PHE A 192 -6.99 -16.65 0.92
C PHE A 192 -5.76 -17.40 1.40
N GLY A 193 -5.27 -17.06 2.57
CA GLY A 193 -4.20 -17.82 3.20
C GLY A 193 -3.71 -17.24 4.52
N ASN A 194 -2.45 -17.57 4.85
CA ASN A 194 -1.82 -17.17 6.10
C ASN A 194 -1.20 -15.78 5.97
N PHE A 195 -1.20 -15.04 7.07
CA PHE A 195 -0.54 -13.76 7.19
C PHE A 195 0.42 -13.78 8.38
N THR A 196 1.61 -13.25 8.18
CA THR A 196 2.57 -12.97 9.26
C THR A 196 3.09 -11.56 9.08
N THR A 197 3.20 -10.83 10.18
CA THR A 197 3.88 -9.54 10.22
C THR A 197 4.95 -9.56 11.31
N ALA A 198 6.14 -9.09 11.00
CA ALA A 198 7.24 -8.99 11.95
C ALA A 198 7.79 -7.57 11.99
N THR A 199 7.63 -6.85 13.10
CA THR A 199 8.15 -5.48 13.24
C THR A 199 9.43 -5.46 14.06
N ILE A 200 10.44 -4.75 13.56
CA ILE A 200 11.71 -4.49 14.25
C ILE A 200 11.66 -3.07 14.81
N ALA A 201 11.80 -2.96 16.14
CA ALA A 201 11.76 -1.68 16.85
C ALA A 201 13.16 -1.03 17.02
N ALA A 202 13.18 0.30 17.07
CA ALA A 202 14.33 1.15 17.36
C ALA A 202 14.65 1.17 18.86
N VAL A 203 15.37 0.15 19.32
CA VAL A 203 15.86 0.02 20.70
C VAL A 203 17.33 -0.41 20.67
N PRO A 204 18.12 -0.22 21.76
CA PRO A 204 19.56 -0.53 21.77
C PRO A 204 19.91 -1.97 21.35
N LEU A 205 18.98 -2.91 21.51
CA LEU A 205 19.03 -4.27 20.95
C LEU A 205 17.69 -4.55 20.25
N PRO A 206 17.61 -4.52 18.90
CA PRO A 206 16.35 -4.68 18.18
C PRO A 206 15.68 -6.03 18.46
N ILE A 207 14.43 -5.99 18.93
CA ILE A 207 13.63 -7.20 19.20
C ILE A 207 12.56 -7.34 18.11
N PRO A 208 12.53 -8.45 17.34
CA PRO A 208 11.46 -8.70 16.39
C PRO A 208 10.17 -9.09 17.13
N ILE A 209 9.08 -8.37 16.86
CA ILE A 209 7.74 -8.73 17.31
C ILE A 209 7.03 -9.38 16.14
N THR A 210 6.81 -10.69 16.22
CA THR A 210 6.11 -11.46 15.17
C THR A 210 4.68 -11.74 15.59
N LEU A 211 3.74 -11.39 14.72
CA LEU A 211 2.32 -11.66 14.87
C LEU A 211 1.84 -12.44 13.64
N SER A 212 0.88 -13.33 13.84
CA SER A 212 0.35 -14.19 12.78
C SER A 212 -1.16 -14.10 12.71
N GLY A 213 -1.71 -14.55 11.60
CA GLY A 213 -3.13 -14.77 11.41
C GLY A 213 -3.41 -15.20 9.99
N THR A 214 -4.48 -14.67 9.41
CA THR A 214 -4.90 -15.00 8.03
C THR A 214 -5.09 -13.73 7.22
N PHE A 215 -5.20 -13.86 5.90
CA PHE A 215 -5.59 -12.74 5.06
C PHE A 215 -6.52 -13.19 3.93
N GLN A 216 -7.20 -12.21 3.37
CA GLN A 216 -7.87 -12.35 2.09
C GLN A 216 -7.42 -11.24 1.14
N MET A 217 -7.11 -11.62 -0.10
CA MET A 217 -6.79 -10.72 -1.19
C MET A 217 -8.03 -10.59 -2.07
N TYR A 218 -8.53 -9.37 -2.21
CA TYR A 218 -9.70 -9.03 -3.01
C TYR A 218 -9.27 -8.35 -4.30
N ARG A 219 -9.78 -8.83 -5.42
CA ARG A 219 -9.60 -8.20 -6.74
C ARG A 219 -10.40 -6.91 -6.80
N LEU A 220 -9.75 -5.83 -7.25
CA LEU A 220 -10.35 -4.50 -7.39
C LEU A 220 -10.50 -4.02 -8.83
N ASP A 221 -10.38 -4.92 -9.81
CA ASP A 221 -10.64 -4.56 -11.21
C ASP A 221 -12.13 -4.70 -11.53
N VAL A 222 -12.73 -3.60 -12.00
CA VAL A 222 -14.09 -3.61 -12.54
C VAL A 222 -14.08 -4.38 -13.86
N GLY A 223 -14.59 -5.62 -13.85
CA GLY A 223 -14.79 -6.41 -15.07
C GLY A 223 -13.82 -7.57 -15.32
N ALA A 224 -12.95 -7.90 -14.37
CA ALA A 224 -12.16 -9.14 -14.40
C ALA A 224 -12.86 -10.32 -13.69
N ALA A 225 -14.08 -10.12 -13.18
CA ALA A 225 -14.98 -11.25 -12.92
C ALA A 225 -15.09 -12.03 -14.24
N SER A 226 -14.64 -13.28 -14.20
CA SER A 226 -14.61 -14.23 -15.30
C SER A 226 -15.60 -13.88 -16.42
N ARG A 227 -15.12 -13.71 -17.66
CA ARG A 227 -15.99 -13.93 -18.82
C ARG A 227 -16.47 -15.39 -18.74
N GLY A 228 -17.54 -15.60 -17.97
CA GLY A 228 -18.14 -16.90 -17.72
C GLY A 228 -18.64 -17.49 -19.03
N PHE A 229 -18.97 -18.77 -19.01
CA PHE A 229 -19.46 -19.55 -20.15
C PHE A 229 -20.47 -18.80 -21.04
N LEU A 230 -21.38 -18.01 -20.43
CA LEU A 230 -22.36 -17.17 -21.13
C LEU A 230 -21.74 -16.07 -22.01
N GLY A 231 -20.64 -15.44 -21.57
CA GLY A 231 -19.91 -14.46 -22.38
C GLY A 231 -19.26 -15.09 -23.61
N ARG A 232 -18.73 -16.32 -23.49
CA ARG A 232 -18.17 -17.07 -24.63
C ARG A 232 -19.25 -17.59 -25.57
N LEU A 233 -20.42 -17.95 -25.04
CA LEU A 233 -21.56 -18.40 -25.83
C LEU A 233 -22.12 -17.26 -26.69
N MET A 234 -22.20 -16.04 -26.15
CA MET A 234 -22.67 -14.88 -26.91
C MET A 234 -21.74 -14.46 -28.07
N ASP A 235 -20.43 -14.66 -27.93
CA ASP A 235 -19.49 -14.42 -29.04
C ASP A 235 -19.62 -15.46 -30.16
N LEU A 236 -19.96 -16.72 -29.81
CA LEU A 236 -20.22 -17.76 -30.81
C LEU A 236 -21.45 -17.44 -31.67
N PHE A 237 -22.50 -16.87 -31.06
CA PHE A 237 -23.72 -16.47 -31.78
C PHE A 237 -23.56 -15.17 -32.58
N ARG A 238 -22.58 -14.32 -32.27
CA ARG A 238 -22.26 -13.13 -33.08
C ARG A 238 -21.39 -13.45 -34.31
N GLY A 239 -20.78 -14.64 -34.37
CA GLY A 239 -19.93 -15.08 -35.47
C GLY A 239 -20.64 -15.73 -36.67
N CYS A 240 -21.93 -16.09 -36.57
CA CYS A 240 -22.64 -16.85 -37.61
C CYS A 240 -23.56 -16.02 -38.53
N GLY A 241 -23.44 -14.69 -38.54
CA GLY A 241 -24.36 -13.79 -39.25
C GLY A 241 -23.82 -13.08 -40.48
N ARG A 242 -22.80 -13.64 -41.19
CA ARG A 242 -22.29 -13.01 -42.41
C ARG A 242 -21.91 -14.03 -43.48
N ARG A 243 -22.93 -14.51 -44.19
CA ARG A 243 -22.86 -14.87 -45.62
C ARG A 243 -24.12 -14.41 -46.29
#